data_AF-A0A329MXS6-F1
#
_entry.id   AF-A0A329MXS6-F1
#
_cell.length_a   1.000
_cell.length_b   1.000
_cell.length_c   1.000
_cell.angle_alpha   90.00
_cell.angle_beta   90.00
_cell.angle_gamma   90.00
#
_symmetry.space_group_name_H-M   'P 1'
#
loop_
_entity.id
_entity.type
_entity.pdbx_description
1 polymer ?
#
loop_
_entity_poly.entity_id
_entity_poly.type
_entity_poly.pdbx_seq_one_letter_code
_entity_poly.pdbx_strand_id
1 'polypeptide(L)'
;MNTSDELNVAHKLYSNQDYPKTRSLWNLITNAYRIIKSVYIFTHFDEYCRQLRSDKQEDKQEIYWNASYYEKLIDYIKIITAFETLNKAVLVKKGILIHKIEHSKLNKELYKQQSAGKPVKISDFYLDGYPEITVRRNITEFNGLAKSMATINFSHTLNEEYQSVLNLDKKLVYYLKEINLKRNRLHLYTDFHGAFSVEHHIEKWRFIKETSISVIKKEKDKINEELKDCI
;
A
#
# COMPACT_ATOMS: atom_id res chain seq x y z
N MET A 1 -10.89 12.48 17.93
CA MET A 1 -11.48 13.02 16.68
C MET A 1 -12.89 12.47 16.59
N ASN A 2 -13.88 13.32 16.33
CA ASN A 2 -15.29 12.90 16.24
C ASN A 2 -15.51 12.16 14.91
N THR A 3 -16.37 11.14 14.91
CA THR A 3 -16.73 10.34 13.72
C THR A 3 -17.25 11.20 12.56
N SER A 4 -17.82 12.37 12.86
CA SER A 4 -18.24 13.39 11.88
C SER A 4 -17.08 14.00 11.09
N ASP A 5 -15.92 14.21 11.72
CA ASP A 5 -14.74 14.79 11.06
C ASP A 5 -14.11 13.82 10.06
N GLU A 6 -14.09 12.52 10.39
CA GLU A 6 -13.54 11.46 9.53
C GLU A 6 -14.39 11.23 8.26
N LEU A 7 -15.71 11.31 8.39
CA LEU A 7 -16.65 11.25 7.27
C LEU A 7 -16.47 12.43 6.31
N ASN A 8 -16.25 13.65 6.83
CA ASN A 8 -15.96 14.83 6.03
C ASN A 8 -14.63 14.72 5.25
N VAL A 9 -13.60 14.10 5.85
CA VAL A 9 -12.31 13.86 5.18
C VAL A 9 -12.45 12.85 4.04
N ALA A 10 -13.21 11.76 4.26
CA ALA A 10 -13.47 10.79 3.22
C ALA A 10 -14.29 11.38 2.06
N HIS A 11 -15.27 12.24 2.34
CA HIS A 11 -16.00 12.95 1.30
C HIS A 11 -15.03 13.78 0.42
N LYS A 12 -14.18 14.59 1.04
CA LYS A 12 -13.17 15.41 0.32
C LYS A 12 -12.16 14.58 -0.49
N LEU A 13 -11.84 13.37 -0.03
CA LEU A 13 -10.94 12.47 -0.76
C LEU A 13 -11.54 12.01 -2.11
N TYR A 14 -12.86 11.95 -2.17
CA TYR A 14 -13.61 11.33 -3.25
C TYR A 14 -14.39 12.31 -4.12
N SER A 15 -14.75 13.50 -3.61
CA SER A 15 -15.38 14.57 -4.35
C SER A 15 -14.36 15.38 -5.17
N ASN A 16 -14.54 15.41 -6.50
CA ASN A 16 -13.91 16.28 -7.52
C ASN A 16 -12.37 16.45 -7.55
N GLN A 17 -11.87 16.95 -8.69
CA GLN A 17 -10.45 17.19 -9.01
C GLN A 17 -9.90 18.45 -8.33
N ASP A 18 -10.18 18.62 -7.05
CA ASP A 18 -9.79 19.84 -6.34
C ASP A 18 -8.38 19.69 -5.76
N TYR A 19 -7.65 20.80 -5.68
CA TYR A 19 -6.33 20.90 -5.03
C TYR A 19 -6.22 20.11 -3.70
N PRO A 20 -7.23 20.08 -2.79
CA PRO A 20 -7.16 19.29 -1.55
C PRO A 20 -7.02 17.77 -1.77
N LYS A 21 -7.66 17.21 -2.80
CA LYS A 21 -7.54 15.79 -3.14
C LYS A 21 -6.14 15.50 -3.68
N THR A 22 -5.67 16.30 -4.63
CA THR A 22 -4.32 16.19 -5.19
C THR A 22 -3.25 16.30 -4.10
N ARG A 23 -3.41 17.26 -3.18
CA ARG A 23 -2.53 17.43 -2.01
C ARG A 23 -2.55 16.24 -1.07
N SER A 24 -3.71 15.63 -0.82
CA SER A 24 -3.84 14.43 0.02
C SER A 24 -3.15 13.23 -0.63
N LEU A 25 -3.34 13.01 -1.93
CA LEU A 25 -2.64 11.97 -2.69
C LEU A 25 -1.13 12.20 -2.70
N TRP A 26 -0.70 13.45 -2.86
CA TRP A 26 0.71 13.83 -2.79
C TRP A 26 1.35 13.48 -1.44
N ASN A 27 0.67 13.75 -0.33
CA ASN A 27 1.13 13.39 1.02
C ASN A 27 1.29 11.87 1.16
N LEU A 28 0.30 11.09 0.71
CA LEU A 28 0.34 9.63 0.78
C LEU A 28 1.50 9.05 -0.04
N ILE A 29 1.64 9.48 -1.29
CA ILE A 29 2.69 8.98 -2.19
C ILE A 29 4.08 9.42 -1.71
N THR A 30 4.23 10.65 -1.23
CA THR A 30 5.50 11.14 -0.68
C THR A 30 5.89 10.38 0.59
N ASN A 31 4.92 10.07 1.46
CA ASN A 31 5.18 9.24 2.64
C ASN A 31 5.57 7.81 2.24
N ALA A 32 4.89 7.20 1.28
CA ALA A 32 5.27 5.89 0.74
C ALA A 32 6.72 5.90 0.21
N TYR A 33 7.11 6.97 -0.50
CA TYR A 33 8.47 7.14 -1.02
C TYR A 33 9.51 7.30 0.11
N ARG A 34 9.19 8.07 1.14
CA ARG A 34 10.05 8.21 2.32
C ARG A 34 10.27 6.87 3.02
N ILE A 35 9.19 6.10 3.22
CA ILE A 35 9.25 4.80 3.89
C ILE A 35 10.10 3.81 3.07
N ILE A 36 9.85 3.67 1.76
CA ILE A 36 10.60 2.70 0.94
C ILE A 36 12.09 3.03 0.89
N LYS A 37 12.45 4.32 0.94
CA LYS A 37 13.86 4.77 1.00
C LYS A 37 14.54 4.51 2.34
N SER A 38 13.77 4.27 3.40
CA SER A 38 14.28 3.99 4.76
C SER A 38 14.44 2.50 5.08
N VAL A 39 14.18 1.63 4.10
CA VAL A 39 14.41 0.18 4.20
C VAL A 39 15.91 -0.07 4.32
N TYR A 40 16.33 -0.75 5.39
CA TYR A 40 17.72 -0.91 5.79
C TYR A 40 18.54 -1.66 4.73
N ILE A 41 18.03 -2.80 4.24
CA ILE A 41 18.71 -3.55 3.18
C ILE A 41 18.81 -2.73 1.90
N PHE A 42 17.93 -1.75 1.65
CA PHE A 42 18.04 -0.89 0.46
C PHE A 42 19.10 0.19 0.63
N THR A 43 19.18 0.80 1.82
CA THR A 43 20.16 1.86 2.13
C THR A 43 21.58 1.32 2.18
N HIS A 44 21.76 0.09 2.65
CA HIS A 44 23.08 -0.55 2.78
C HIS A 44 23.33 -1.66 1.76
N PHE A 45 22.59 -1.67 0.65
CA PHE A 45 22.54 -2.81 -0.27
C PHE A 45 23.90 -3.26 -0.81
N ASP A 46 24.74 -2.32 -1.23
CA ASP A 46 26.01 -2.66 -1.87
C ASP A 46 26.98 -3.30 -0.86
N GLU A 47 27.01 -2.74 0.34
CA GLU A 47 27.80 -3.26 1.46
C GLU A 47 27.24 -4.59 1.97
N TYR A 48 25.91 -4.74 2.02
CA TYR A 48 25.26 -6.01 2.29
C TYR A 48 25.67 -7.09 1.27
N CYS A 49 25.67 -6.78 -0.02
CA CYS A 49 26.09 -7.70 -1.07
C CYS A 49 27.57 -8.09 -0.92
N ARG A 50 28.44 -7.15 -0.56
CA ARG A 50 29.87 -7.40 -0.31
C ARG A 50 30.05 -8.40 0.84
N GLN A 51 29.39 -8.16 1.97
CA GLN A 51 29.49 -9.03 3.14
C GLN A 51 28.84 -10.40 2.93
N LEU A 52 27.71 -10.45 2.23
CA LEU A 52 27.01 -11.70 1.92
C LEU A 52 27.81 -12.62 0.98
N ARG A 53 28.63 -12.05 0.09
CA ARG A 53 29.53 -12.80 -0.81
C ARG A 53 30.81 -13.27 -0.12
N SER A 54 31.11 -12.78 1.07
CA SER A 54 32.33 -13.22 1.76
C SER A 54 32.12 -14.57 2.43
N ASP A 55 33.03 -15.49 2.12
CA ASP A 55 33.16 -16.77 2.81
C ASP A 55 33.80 -16.63 4.20
N LYS A 56 34.43 -15.48 4.48
CA LYS A 56 35.07 -15.19 5.76
C LYS A 56 34.08 -14.64 6.76
N GLN A 57 34.05 -15.23 7.94
CA GLN A 57 33.14 -14.80 8.99
C GLN A 57 33.49 -13.40 9.53
N GLU A 58 34.78 -13.02 9.55
CA GLU A 58 35.21 -11.67 9.97
C GLU A 58 34.69 -10.54 9.07
N ASP A 59 34.30 -10.84 7.83
CA ASP A 59 33.74 -9.85 6.91
C ASP A 59 32.24 -9.62 7.14
N LYS A 60 31.57 -10.51 7.88
CA LYS A 60 30.13 -10.41 8.21
C LYS A 60 29.94 -9.50 9.43
N GLN A 61 29.86 -8.22 9.14
CA GLN A 61 29.74 -7.14 10.11
C GLN A 61 28.27 -6.78 10.37
N GLU A 62 28.05 -5.68 11.08
CA GLU A 62 26.73 -5.23 11.54
C GLU A 62 25.68 -5.18 10.42
N ILE A 63 26.06 -4.69 9.23
CA ILE A 63 25.16 -4.54 8.07
C ILE A 63 24.59 -5.89 7.62
N TYR A 64 25.41 -6.93 7.53
CA TYR A 64 24.95 -8.28 7.21
C TYR A 64 23.95 -8.80 8.24
N TRP A 65 24.27 -8.69 9.54
CA TRP A 65 23.43 -9.22 10.61
C TRP A 65 22.12 -8.45 10.74
N ASN A 66 22.16 -7.12 10.63
CA ASN A 66 20.98 -6.28 10.63
C ASN A 66 20.06 -6.64 9.46
N ALA A 67 20.56 -6.62 8.22
CA ALA A 67 19.73 -6.91 7.05
C ALA A 67 19.20 -8.35 7.02
N SER A 68 19.96 -9.32 7.56
CA SER A 68 19.59 -10.75 7.52
C SER A 68 18.71 -11.17 8.68
N TYR A 69 18.77 -10.48 9.82
CA TYR A 69 18.10 -10.90 11.07
C TYR A 69 17.40 -9.73 11.77
N TYR A 70 18.14 -8.74 12.28
CA TYR A 70 17.58 -7.77 13.24
C TYR A 70 16.58 -6.79 12.60
N GLU A 71 16.93 -6.20 11.46
CA GLU A 71 16.09 -5.25 10.72
C GLU A 71 15.16 -5.93 9.71
N LYS A 72 15.32 -7.23 9.46
CA LYS A 72 14.62 -7.92 8.37
C LYS A 72 13.10 -7.85 8.47
N LEU A 73 12.53 -8.04 9.66
CA LEU A 73 11.10 -7.90 9.88
C LEU A 73 10.65 -6.44 9.71
N ILE A 74 11.45 -5.50 10.23
CA ILE A 74 11.19 -4.07 10.11
C ILE A 74 11.19 -3.66 8.63
N ASP A 75 12.12 -4.17 7.83
CA ASP A 75 12.18 -3.98 6.39
C ASP A 75 10.97 -4.55 5.67
N TYR A 76 10.52 -5.76 6.03
CA TYR A 76 9.27 -6.30 5.50
C TYR A 76 8.07 -5.41 5.83
N ILE A 77 7.98 -4.89 7.06
CA ILE A 77 6.91 -3.96 7.45
C ILE A 77 6.99 -2.68 6.61
N LYS A 78 8.18 -2.05 6.52
CA LYS A 78 8.39 -0.82 5.75
C LYS A 78 8.00 -1.00 4.27
N ILE A 79 8.46 -2.07 3.62
CA ILE A 79 8.12 -2.36 2.21
C ILE A 79 6.61 -2.50 2.04
N ILE A 80 5.96 -3.28 2.89
CA ILE A 80 4.51 -3.52 2.80
C ILE A 80 3.72 -2.25 3.08
N THR A 81 4.07 -1.48 4.11
CA THR A 81 3.41 -0.21 4.44
C THR A 81 3.56 0.81 3.31
N ALA A 82 4.74 0.88 2.66
CA ALA A 82 4.95 1.76 1.51
C ALA A 82 4.03 1.39 0.34
N PHE A 83 3.96 0.11 -0.03
CA PHE A 83 3.08 -0.34 -1.12
C PHE A 83 1.61 -0.31 -0.76
N GLU A 84 1.23 -0.54 0.49
CA GLU A 84 -0.15 -0.40 0.93
C GLU A 84 -0.63 1.04 0.79
N THR A 85 0.21 1.99 1.18
CA THR A 85 -0.05 3.42 1.04
C THR A 85 -0.12 3.82 -0.43
N LEU A 86 0.86 3.39 -1.25
CA LEU A 86 0.87 3.65 -2.69
C LEU A 86 -0.37 3.11 -3.38
N ASN A 87 -0.67 1.82 -3.19
CA ASN A 87 -1.79 1.15 -3.86
C ASN A 87 -3.11 1.86 -3.54
N LYS A 88 -3.33 2.22 -2.28
CA LYS A 88 -4.53 2.96 -1.87
C LYS A 88 -4.60 4.33 -2.54
N ALA A 89 -3.50 5.08 -2.59
CA ALA A 89 -3.47 6.37 -3.27
C ALA A 89 -3.77 6.25 -4.78
N VAL A 90 -3.17 5.28 -5.46
CA VAL A 90 -3.41 5.03 -6.90
C VAL A 90 -4.86 4.58 -7.15
N LEU A 91 -5.44 3.75 -6.27
CA LEU A 91 -6.84 3.32 -6.37
C LEU A 91 -7.80 4.50 -6.22
N VAL A 92 -7.58 5.37 -5.21
CA VAL A 92 -8.37 6.60 -5.03
C VAL A 92 -8.27 7.49 -6.26
N LYS A 93 -7.06 7.67 -6.81
CA LYS A 93 -6.82 8.44 -8.03
C LYS A 93 -7.60 7.89 -9.22
N LYS A 94 -7.75 6.56 -9.31
CA LYS A 94 -8.52 5.86 -10.35
C LYS A 94 -10.01 5.74 -10.04
N GLY A 95 -10.52 6.41 -9.00
CA GLY A 95 -11.94 6.41 -8.64
C GLY A 95 -12.41 5.08 -8.03
N ILE A 96 -11.51 4.29 -7.46
CA ILE A 96 -11.87 3.06 -6.73
C ILE A 96 -12.04 3.37 -5.24
N LEU A 97 -13.11 2.85 -4.66
CA LEU A 97 -13.43 2.98 -3.25
C LEU A 97 -12.52 2.09 -2.40
N ILE A 98 -11.68 2.72 -1.57
CA ILE A 98 -10.75 2.00 -0.68
C ILE A 98 -11.29 1.80 0.73
N HIS A 99 -12.34 2.52 1.13
CA HIS A 99 -12.99 2.31 2.43
C HIS A 99 -13.92 1.11 2.35
N LYS A 100 -13.97 0.34 3.45
CA LYS A 100 -14.82 -0.84 3.56
C LYS A 100 -16.28 -0.41 3.54
N ILE A 101 -17.05 -1.06 2.68
CA ILE A 101 -18.50 -0.92 2.63
C ILE A 101 -19.09 -1.64 3.85
N GLU A 102 -20.12 -1.07 4.45
CA GLU A 102 -20.89 -1.69 5.52
C GLU A 102 -21.86 -2.73 4.94
N HIS A 103 -21.96 -3.89 5.59
CA HIS A 103 -22.96 -4.88 5.21
C HIS A 103 -24.37 -4.40 5.60
N SER A 104 -25.04 -3.74 4.66
CA SER A 104 -26.42 -3.27 4.80
C SER A 104 -27.31 -3.85 3.71
N LYS A 105 -28.63 -3.72 3.85
CA LYS A 105 -29.58 -4.15 2.79
C LYS A 105 -29.36 -3.40 1.49
N LEU A 106 -29.05 -2.10 1.56
CA LEU A 106 -28.83 -1.22 0.41
C LEU A 106 -27.52 -1.57 -0.33
N ASN A 107 -26.43 -1.78 0.41
CA ASN A 107 -25.11 -2.00 -0.19
C ASN A 107 -24.70 -3.47 -0.24
N LYS A 108 -25.65 -4.40 -0.12
CA LYS A 108 -25.37 -5.84 0.03
C LYS A 108 -24.50 -6.39 -1.11
N GLU A 109 -24.79 -5.98 -2.34
CA GLU A 109 -24.09 -6.50 -3.51
C GLU A 109 -22.69 -5.88 -3.64
N LEU A 110 -22.57 -4.56 -3.48
CA LEU A 110 -21.28 -3.88 -3.46
C LEU A 110 -20.37 -4.39 -2.32
N TYR A 111 -20.94 -4.66 -1.14
CA TYR A 111 -20.25 -5.27 -0.01
C TYR A 111 -19.70 -6.66 -0.37
N LYS A 112 -20.52 -7.52 -0.98
CA LYS A 112 -20.09 -8.86 -1.43
C LYS A 112 -18.97 -8.75 -2.45
N GLN A 113 -19.11 -7.86 -3.44
CA GLN A 113 -18.09 -7.61 -4.46
C GLN A 113 -16.76 -7.20 -3.82
N GLN A 114 -16.77 -6.21 -2.91
CA GLN A 114 -15.55 -5.74 -2.25
C GLN A 114 -14.95 -6.83 -1.33
N SER A 115 -15.80 -7.59 -0.63
CA SER A 115 -15.39 -8.69 0.25
C SER A 115 -14.78 -9.87 -0.53
N ALA A 116 -15.26 -10.11 -1.75
CA ALA A 116 -14.67 -11.08 -2.69
C ALA A 116 -13.34 -10.59 -3.31
N GLY A 117 -12.87 -9.39 -2.93
CA GLY A 117 -11.63 -8.82 -3.42
C GLY A 117 -11.74 -8.16 -4.79
N LYS A 118 -12.95 -7.78 -5.23
CA LYS A 118 -13.13 -7.03 -6.47
C LYS A 118 -13.11 -5.51 -6.19
N PRO A 119 -12.48 -4.69 -7.05
CA PRO A 119 -12.59 -3.25 -6.98
C PRO A 119 -14.05 -2.80 -7.12
N VAL A 120 -14.44 -1.78 -6.34
CA VAL A 120 -15.73 -1.10 -6.47
C VAL A 120 -15.45 0.33 -6.88
N LYS A 121 -16.03 0.79 -7.99
CA LYS A 121 -15.90 2.19 -8.39
C LYS A 121 -16.76 3.03 -7.47
N ILE A 122 -16.28 4.23 -7.20
CA ILE A 122 -17.01 5.13 -6.34
C ILE A 122 -18.31 5.65 -6.98
N SER A 123 -18.33 5.76 -8.31
CA SER A 123 -19.55 6.07 -9.07
C SER A 123 -20.68 5.10 -8.74
N ASP A 124 -20.36 3.82 -8.64
CA ASP A 124 -21.34 2.75 -8.41
C ASP A 124 -21.84 2.80 -6.97
N PHE A 125 -20.95 3.14 -6.02
CA PHE A 125 -21.33 3.37 -4.63
C PHE A 125 -22.25 4.58 -4.45
N TYR A 126 -22.02 5.67 -5.19
CA TYR A 126 -22.91 6.85 -5.11
C TYR A 126 -24.29 6.60 -5.73
N LEU A 127 -24.42 5.71 -6.71
CA LEU A 127 -25.71 5.36 -7.31
C LEU A 127 -26.61 4.61 -6.32
N ASP A 128 -26.03 3.73 -5.49
CA ASP A 128 -26.78 2.87 -4.56
C ASP A 128 -26.74 3.36 -3.09
N GLY A 129 -25.84 4.27 -2.76
CA GLY A 129 -25.42 4.61 -1.39
C GLY A 129 -25.96 5.92 -0.80
N TYR A 130 -26.80 6.69 -1.51
CA TYR A 130 -27.53 7.80 -0.91
C TYR A 130 -28.88 7.32 -0.35
N PRO A 131 -29.02 7.06 0.95
CA PRO A 131 -30.32 7.17 1.57
C PRO A 131 -30.67 8.65 1.69
N GLU A 132 -31.95 8.93 1.51
CA GLU A 132 -32.65 10.18 1.72
C GLU A 132 -31.89 11.27 2.50
N ILE A 133 -31.83 12.47 1.91
CA ILE A 133 -31.47 13.70 2.61
C ILE A 133 -32.31 13.74 3.89
N THR A 134 -31.67 13.60 5.05
CA THR A 134 -32.37 13.79 6.32
C THR A 134 -32.56 15.29 6.52
N VAL A 135 -33.64 15.84 5.95
CA VAL A 135 -34.00 17.27 5.91
C VAL A 135 -33.95 17.93 7.28
N ARG A 136 -34.03 17.16 8.37
CA ARG A 136 -34.02 17.66 9.75
C ARG A 136 -32.64 18.11 10.27
N ARG A 137 -31.51 17.77 9.62
CA ARG A 137 -30.17 18.05 10.18
C ARG A 137 -29.20 18.82 9.29
N ASN A 138 -29.48 19.05 8.00
CA ASN A 138 -28.51 19.63 7.05
C ASN A 138 -27.14 18.91 7.05
N ILE A 139 -27.13 17.60 7.33
CA ILE A 139 -25.93 16.76 7.26
C ILE A 139 -26.20 15.69 6.21
N THR A 140 -25.39 15.68 5.14
CA THR A 140 -25.27 14.52 4.25
C THR A 140 -24.45 13.45 4.96
N GLU A 141 -25.12 12.50 5.61
CA GLU A 141 -24.45 11.34 6.20
C GLU A 141 -24.13 10.33 5.10
N PHE A 142 -22.84 10.00 4.94
CA PHE A 142 -22.36 9.00 3.98
C PHE A 142 -22.72 7.61 4.49
N ASN A 143 -23.96 7.22 4.26
CA ASN A 143 -24.46 5.94 4.74
C ASN A 143 -23.89 4.80 3.90
N GLY A 144 -23.43 3.73 4.57
CA GLY A 144 -22.95 2.53 3.88
C GLY A 144 -21.45 2.31 3.87
N LEU A 145 -20.65 3.18 4.47
CA LEU A 145 -19.27 2.86 4.83
C LEU A 145 -19.20 2.31 6.26
N ALA A 146 -18.24 1.43 6.53
CA ALA A 146 -18.01 0.93 7.87
C ALA A 146 -17.72 2.10 8.84
N LYS A 147 -18.38 2.13 10.00
CA LYS A 147 -18.26 3.22 10.99
C LYS A 147 -16.84 3.54 11.44
N SER A 148 -15.95 2.54 11.40
CA SER A 148 -14.53 2.70 11.75
C SER A 148 -13.68 3.32 10.64
N MET A 149 -14.27 3.59 9.48
CA MET A 149 -13.58 4.04 8.26
C MET A 149 -12.40 3.13 7.88
N ALA A 150 -12.52 1.84 8.21
CA ALA A 150 -11.52 0.86 7.86
C ALA A 150 -11.34 0.78 6.34
N THR A 151 -10.10 0.65 5.89
CA THR A 151 -9.79 0.51 4.45
C THR A 151 -9.62 -0.96 4.06
N ILE A 152 -9.70 -1.25 2.76
CA ILE A 152 -9.45 -2.58 2.21
C ILE A 152 -8.06 -3.09 2.63
N ASN A 153 -7.99 -4.40 2.85
CA ASN A 153 -6.76 -5.06 3.28
C ASN A 153 -5.71 -5.03 2.15
N PHE A 154 -4.43 -4.85 2.48
CA PHE A 154 -3.36 -4.87 1.49
C PHE A 154 -3.33 -6.16 0.64
N SER A 155 -3.61 -7.31 1.26
CA SER A 155 -3.67 -8.60 0.55
C SER A 155 -4.68 -8.61 -0.62
N HIS A 156 -5.80 -7.88 -0.51
CA HIS A 156 -6.75 -7.76 -1.61
C HIS A 156 -6.14 -6.97 -2.78
N THR A 157 -5.36 -5.92 -2.49
CA THR A 157 -4.71 -5.11 -3.53
C THR A 157 -3.68 -5.87 -4.36
N LEU A 158 -3.26 -7.06 -3.92
CA LEU A 158 -2.30 -7.92 -4.63
C LEU A 158 -2.96 -9.00 -5.51
N ASN A 159 -4.29 -9.10 -5.54
CA ASN A 159 -4.99 -10.05 -6.41
C ASN A 159 -5.09 -9.53 -7.85
N GLU A 160 -5.51 -10.39 -8.78
CA GLU A 160 -5.56 -10.06 -10.21
C GLU A 160 -6.55 -8.91 -10.52
N GLU A 161 -7.69 -8.90 -9.84
CA GLU A 161 -8.74 -7.89 -10.01
C GLU A 161 -8.22 -6.48 -9.69
N TYR A 162 -7.54 -6.30 -8.56
CA TYR A 162 -6.92 -5.01 -8.22
C TYR A 162 -5.66 -4.74 -9.04
N GLN A 163 -4.89 -5.76 -9.44
CA GLN A 163 -3.72 -5.58 -10.29
C GLN A 163 -4.08 -5.21 -11.74
N SER A 164 -5.28 -5.53 -12.23
CA SER A 164 -5.79 -5.00 -13.49
C SER A 164 -5.88 -3.46 -13.47
N VAL A 165 -6.12 -2.89 -12.29
CA VAL A 165 -6.19 -1.45 -12.05
C VAL A 165 -4.81 -0.89 -11.71
N LEU A 166 -4.04 -1.52 -10.82
CA LEU A 166 -2.74 -1.00 -10.35
C LEU A 166 -1.62 -1.20 -11.37
N ASN A 167 -1.67 -2.27 -12.15
CA ASN A 167 -0.71 -2.65 -13.18
C ASN A 167 0.75 -2.65 -12.68
N LEU A 168 1.00 -3.26 -11.51
CA LEU A 168 2.37 -3.47 -11.04
C LEU A 168 3.01 -4.65 -11.79
N ASP A 169 4.34 -4.62 -11.84
CA ASP A 169 5.10 -5.74 -12.38
C ASP A 169 4.76 -7.06 -11.66
N LYS A 170 4.47 -8.13 -12.43
CA LYS A 170 4.02 -9.42 -11.88
C LYS A 170 5.04 -10.05 -10.94
N LYS A 171 6.34 -9.92 -11.24
CA LYS A 171 7.42 -10.44 -10.40
C LYS A 171 7.52 -9.63 -9.10
N LEU A 172 7.33 -8.32 -9.16
CA LEU A 172 7.22 -7.49 -7.96
C LEU A 172 6.01 -7.88 -7.10
N VAL A 173 4.82 -8.05 -7.70
CA VAL A 173 3.61 -8.50 -6.98
C VAL A 173 3.85 -9.84 -6.29
N TYR A 174 4.50 -10.79 -6.96
CA TYR A 174 4.89 -12.06 -6.37
C TYR A 174 5.74 -11.87 -5.11
N TYR A 175 6.79 -11.05 -5.16
CA TYR A 175 7.63 -10.80 -4.00
C TYR A 175 6.91 -10.03 -2.89
N LEU A 176 6.01 -9.10 -3.21
CA LEU A 176 5.18 -8.42 -2.22
C LEU A 176 4.24 -9.40 -1.50
N LYS A 177 3.69 -10.39 -2.20
CA LYS A 177 2.91 -11.48 -1.58
C LYS A 177 3.78 -12.28 -0.61
N GLU A 178 4.99 -12.69 -1.03
CA GLU A 178 5.91 -13.41 -0.16
C GLU A 178 6.29 -12.61 1.10
N ILE A 179 6.64 -11.34 0.93
CA ILE A 179 7.00 -10.44 2.05
C ILE A 179 5.81 -10.26 3.00
N ASN A 180 4.60 -10.07 2.47
CA ASN A 180 3.38 -9.95 3.27
C ASN A 180 3.10 -11.21 4.10
N LEU A 181 3.30 -12.40 3.50
CA LEU A 181 3.18 -13.68 4.20
C LEU A 181 4.23 -13.80 5.32
N LYS A 182 5.48 -13.44 5.05
CA LYS A 182 6.57 -13.48 6.04
C LYS A 182 6.33 -12.51 7.19
N ARG A 183 5.83 -11.30 6.91
CA ARG A 183 5.40 -10.33 7.93
C ARG A 183 4.33 -10.93 8.86
N ASN A 184 3.35 -11.64 8.32
CA ASN A 184 2.23 -12.19 9.09
C ASN A 184 2.58 -13.48 9.87
N ARG A 185 3.68 -14.16 9.52
CA ARG A 185 4.15 -15.38 10.18
C ARG A 185 5.13 -15.08 11.32
N LEU A 186 4.82 -14.06 12.14
CA LEU A 186 5.68 -13.58 13.23
C LEU A 186 6.08 -14.72 14.20
N HIS A 187 5.19 -15.69 14.41
CA HIS A 187 5.40 -16.86 15.29
C HIS A 187 6.30 -17.95 14.69
N LEU A 188 6.72 -17.82 13.43
CA LEU A 188 7.52 -18.81 12.69
C LEU A 188 8.75 -18.15 12.07
N TYR A 189 9.34 -17.14 12.73
CA TYR A 189 10.67 -16.65 12.36
C TYR A 189 11.70 -17.73 12.71
N THR A 190 11.68 -18.81 11.96
CA THR A 190 12.69 -19.85 11.98
C THR A 190 13.90 -19.30 11.25
N ASP A 191 15.07 -19.52 11.83
CA ASP A 191 16.33 -19.27 11.15
C ASP A 191 16.34 -19.93 9.77
N PHE A 192 17.04 -19.30 8.83
CA PHE A 192 17.24 -19.84 7.48
C PHE A 192 17.92 -21.22 7.58
N HIS A 193 17.13 -22.29 7.61
CA HIS A 193 17.62 -23.66 7.44
C HIS A 193 17.39 -24.09 6.00
N GLY A 194 18.32 -23.70 5.13
CA GLY A 194 18.33 -24.13 3.74
C GLY A 194 19.51 -23.52 3.00
N ALA A 195 20.18 -24.33 2.18
CA ALA A 195 21.14 -23.82 1.21
C ALA A 195 20.39 -22.92 0.22
N PHE A 196 20.88 -21.71 0.00
CA PHE A 196 20.37 -20.80 -1.03
C PHE A 196 21.53 -20.26 -1.87
N SER A 197 21.26 -19.97 -3.14
CA SER A 197 22.21 -19.29 -4.00
C SER A 197 22.32 -17.82 -3.57
N VAL A 198 23.51 -17.41 -3.13
CA VAL A 198 23.82 -16.01 -2.76
C VAL A 198 23.50 -15.06 -3.90
N GLU A 199 23.88 -15.39 -5.13
CA GLU A 199 23.60 -14.54 -6.29
C GLU A 199 22.10 -14.43 -6.56
N HIS A 200 21.35 -15.54 -6.46
CA HIS A 200 19.89 -15.47 -6.62
C HIS A 200 19.23 -14.58 -5.54
N HIS A 201 19.74 -14.61 -4.32
CA HIS A 201 19.27 -13.75 -3.23
C HIS A 201 19.56 -12.28 -3.50
N ILE A 202 20.78 -11.97 -3.96
CA ILE A 202 21.20 -10.61 -4.33
C ILE A 202 20.35 -10.10 -5.50
N GLU A 203 20.17 -10.89 -6.56
CA GLU A 203 19.35 -10.55 -7.72
C GLU A 203 17.90 -10.26 -7.31
N LYS A 204 17.33 -11.12 -6.46
CA LYS A 204 15.98 -10.93 -5.92
C LYS A 204 15.86 -9.58 -5.22
N TRP A 205 16.75 -9.29 -4.27
CA TRP A 205 16.67 -8.06 -3.49
C TRP A 205 17.03 -6.81 -4.28
N ARG A 206 17.95 -6.92 -5.25
CA ARG A 206 18.23 -5.85 -6.22
C ARG A 206 16.98 -5.49 -7.00
N PHE A 207 16.34 -6.51 -7.57
CA PHE A 207 15.09 -6.33 -8.31
C PHE A 207 14.01 -5.69 -7.45
N ILE A 208 13.80 -6.18 -6.21
CA ILE A 208 12.82 -5.60 -5.28
C ILE A 208 13.17 -4.14 -4.99
N LYS A 209 14.43 -3.83 -4.63
CA LYS A 209 14.90 -2.47 -4.32
C LYS A 209 14.65 -1.51 -5.49
N GLU A 210 15.19 -1.83 -6.66
CA GLU A 210 15.19 -0.96 -7.83
C GLU A 210 13.78 -0.74 -8.34
N THR A 211 13.00 -1.82 -8.51
CA THR A 211 11.64 -1.75 -9.03
C THR A 211 10.74 -1.00 -8.04
N SER A 212 10.87 -1.25 -6.74
CA SER A 212 10.04 -0.58 -5.73
C SER A 212 10.28 0.92 -5.68
N ILE A 213 11.56 1.32 -5.66
CA ILE A 213 11.93 2.74 -5.66
C ILE A 213 11.46 3.40 -6.95
N SER A 214 11.67 2.75 -8.11
CA SER A 214 11.29 3.29 -9.42
C SER A 214 9.78 3.50 -9.54
N VAL A 215 8.97 2.49 -9.18
CA VAL A 215 7.50 2.56 -9.23
C VAL A 215 6.96 3.69 -8.36
N ILE A 216 7.38 3.76 -7.09
CA ILE A 216 6.89 4.79 -6.17
C ILE A 216 7.38 6.18 -6.61
N LYS A 217 8.62 6.30 -7.07
CA LYS A 217 9.17 7.56 -7.58
C LYS A 217 8.38 8.05 -8.79
N LYS A 218 8.06 7.18 -9.74
CA LYS A 218 7.27 7.53 -10.93
C LYS A 218 5.90 8.11 -10.57
N GLU A 219 5.19 7.50 -9.62
CA GLU A 219 3.91 8.05 -9.16
C GLU A 219 4.08 9.34 -8.36
N LYS A 220 5.17 9.48 -7.59
CA LYS A 220 5.53 10.73 -6.89
C LYS A 220 5.78 11.87 -7.87
N ASP A 221 6.53 11.61 -8.94
CA ASP A 221 6.86 12.63 -9.93
C ASP A 221 5.59 13.07 -10.69
N LYS A 222 4.70 12.13 -11.05
CA LYS A 222 3.39 12.46 -11.64
C LYS A 222 2.53 13.36 -10.74
N ILE A 223 2.39 13.00 -9.45
CA ILE A 223 1.55 13.78 -8.53
C ILE A 223 2.19 15.14 -8.19
N ASN A 224 3.52 15.27 -8.30
CA ASN A 224 4.19 16.58 -8.18
C ASN A 224 3.80 17.50 -9.33
N GLU A 225 3.79 17.01 -10.58
CA GLU A 225 3.36 17.81 -11.72
C GLU A 225 1.88 18.19 -11.61
N GLU A 226 1.01 17.23 -11.28
CA GLU A 226 -0.42 17.50 -11.05
C GLU A 226 -0.65 18.53 -9.95
N LEU A 227 0.18 18.56 -8.90
CA LEU A 227 0.07 19.54 -7.82
C LEU A 227 0.49 20.95 -8.28
N LYS A 228 1.47 21.07 -9.18
CA LYS A 228 1.86 22.38 -9.76
C LYS A 228 0.73 22.94 -10.61
N ASP A 229 0.06 22.09 -11.39
CA ASP A 229 -1.06 22.49 -12.25
C ASP A 229 -2.32 22.91 -11.45
N CYS A 230 -2.38 22.59 -10.15
CA CYS A 230 -3.49 22.97 -9.27
C CYS A 230 -3.28 24.32 -8.54
N ILE A 231 -2.11 24.97 -8.66
CA ILE A 231 -1.76 26.24 -8.00
C ILE A 231 -1.78 27.37 -9.02
#